data_AF-A0A259NKR7-F1
#
_entry.id   AF-A0A259NKR7-F1
#
_cell.length_a   1.000
_cell.length_b   1.000
_cell.length_c   1.000
_cell.angle_alpha   90.00
_cell.angle_beta   90.00
_cell.angle_gamma   90.00
#
_symmetry.space_group_name_H-M   'P 1'
#
loop_
_entity.id
_entity.type
_entity.pdbx_description
1 polymer ?
#
loop_
_entity_poly.entity_id
_entity_poly.type
_entity_poly.pdbx_seq_one_letter_code
_entity_poly.pdbx_strand_id
1 'polypeptide(L)'
;MTNIIAQTDFNLQVECLFAEHSGCAFAALRFAEPKFSLFVEGETVLAEPKGSPRFPYGTFCELEEALTGNELEAHMWHWLRSGEAYDQFLGMNVCRFGC
;
A
#
# COMPACT_ATOMS: atom_id res chain seq x y z
N MET A 1 22.81 4.93 3.52
CA MET A 1 21.70 5.38 4.37
C MET A 1 20.46 5.35 3.49
N THR A 2 19.58 4.38 3.69
CA THR A 2 18.28 4.39 3.01
C THR A 2 17.47 5.49 3.67
N ASN A 3 17.22 6.58 2.96
CA ASN A 3 16.33 7.63 3.44
C ASN A 3 14.93 7.02 3.46
N ILE A 4 14.38 6.84 4.65
CA ILE A 4 13.00 6.38 4.78
C ILE A 4 12.13 7.57 4.43
N ILE A 5 11.30 7.43 3.40
CA ILE A 5 10.29 8.43 3.03
C ILE A 5 9.48 8.85 4.26
N ALA A 6 9.24 10.16 4.44
CA ALA A 6 8.41 10.62 5.54
C ALA A 6 6.96 10.15 5.35
N GLN A 7 6.27 9.83 6.44
CA GLN A 7 4.86 9.40 6.40
C GLN A 7 3.97 10.35 5.60
N THR A 8 4.16 11.66 5.75
CA THR A 8 3.40 12.67 5.01
C THR A 8 3.62 12.56 3.50
N ASP A 9 4.87 12.38 3.06
CA ASP A 9 5.21 12.25 1.65
C ASP A 9 4.74 10.92 1.08
N PHE A 10 4.84 9.84 1.86
CA PHE A 10 4.27 8.54 1.53
C PHE A 10 2.76 8.66 1.32
N ASN A 11 2.05 9.25 2.27
CA ASN A 11 0.60 9.42 2.18
C ASN A 11 0.23 10.22 0.93
N LEU A 12 0.86 11.37 0.70
CA LEU A 12 0.59 12.20 -0.49
C LEU A 12 0.77 11.42 -1.81
N GLN A 13 1.84 10.63 -1.92
CA GLN A 13 2.08 9.83 -3.12
C GLN A 13 1.05 8.70 -3.27
N VAL A 14 0.67 8.03 -2.18
CA VAL A 14 -0.39 7.01 -2.21
C VAL A 14 -1.75 7.62 -2.56
N GLU A 15 -2.06 8.82 -2.08
CA GLU A 15 -3.29 9.53 -2.45
C GLU A 15 -3.36 9.80 -3.96
N CYS A 16 -2.24 10.22 -4.56
CA CYS A 16 -2.13 10.36 -6.02
C CYS A 16 -2.36 9.03 -6.75
N LEU A 17 -1.75 7.93 -6.28
CA LEU A 17 -1.93 6.59 -6.86
C LEU A 17 -3.37 6.08 -6.71
N PHE A 18 -4.05 6.40 -5.61
CA PHE A 18 -5.46 6.07 -5.42
C PHE A 18 -6.35 6.85 -6.39
N ALA A 19 -6.03 8.11 -6.66
CA ALA A 19 -6.73 8.89 -7.67
C ALA A 19 -6.51 8.36 -9.09
N GLU A 20 -5.31 7.86 -9.40
CA GLU A 20 -4.95 7.34 -10.73
C GLU A 20 -5.50 5.94 -11.01
N HIS A 21 -5.39 5.02 -10.04
CA HIS A 21 -5.70 3.60 -10.24
C HIS A 21 -6.96 3.12 -9.51
N SER A 22 -7.65 4.01 -8.79
CA SER A 22 -8.68 3.71 -7.79
C SER A 22 -8.11 3.00 -6.56
N GLY A 23 -8.35 3.54 -5.36
CA GLY A 23 -7.90 2.92 -4.10
C GLY A 23 -8.32 1.46 -3.95
N CYS A 24 -9.49 1.09 -4.48
CA CYS A 24 -10.01 -0.28 -4.49
C CYS A 24 -9.07 -1.27 -5.22
N ALA A 25 -8.21 -0.80 -6.12
CA ALA A 25 -7.28 -1.64 -6.85
C ALA A 25 -6.08 -2.10 -6.00
N PHE A 26 -5.86 -1.46 -4.84
CA PHE A 26 -4.83 -1.78 -3.84
C PHE A 26 -5.40 -2.53 -2.63
N ALA A 27 -6.66 -2.95 -2.70
CA ALA A 27 -7.33 -3.70 -1.66
C ALA A 27 -7.60 -5.13 -2.13
N ALA A 28 -7.44 -6.09 -1.23
CA ALA A 28 -7.81 -7.47 -1.50
C ALA A 28 -8.30 -8.14 -0.22
N LEU A 29 -9.21 -9.10 -0.37
CA LEU A 29 -9.59 -9.99 0.72
C LEU A 29 -8.37 -10.75 1.23
N ARG A 30 -8.41 -11.17 2.49
CA ARG A 30 -7.48 -12.15 3.03
C ARG A 30 -7.42 -13.37 2.10
N PHE A 31 -6.22 -13.73 1.65
CA PHE A 31 -5.94 -14.79 0.66
C PHE A 31 -6.26 -14.47 -0.82
N ALA A 32 -6.69 -13.25 -1.13
CA ALA A 32 -6.79 -12.75 -2.49
C ALA A 32 -5.62 -11.82 -2.82
N GLU A 33 -5.41 -11.59 -4.12
CA GLU A 33 -4.35 -10.70 -4.61
C GLU A 33 -4.98 -9.43 -5.19
N PRO A 34 -4.51 -8.23 -4.80
CA PRO A 34 -5.00 -6.98 -5.36
C PRO A 34 -4.57 -6.83 -6.82
N LYS A 35 -5.07 -5.80 -7.51
CA LYS A 35 -4.59 -5.49 -8.87
C LYS A 35 -3.21 -4.84 -8.82
N PHE A 36 -2.99 -4.00 -7.81
CA PHE A 36 -1.74 -3.30 -7.56
C PHE A 36 -1.31 -3.46 -6.11
N SER A 37 0.01 -3.49 -5.90
CA SER A 37 0.65 -3.42 -4.60
C SER A 37 1.49 -2.15 -4.52
N LEU A 38 1.53 -1.51 -3.36
CA LEU A 38 2.38 -0.35 -3.10
C LEU A 38 3.81 -0.83 -2.82
N PHE A 39 4.76 -0.28 -3.55
CA PHE A 39 6.18 -0.53 -3.36
C PHE A 39 6.90 0.80 -3.15
N VAL A 40 7.90 0.84 -2.28
CA VAL A 40 8.68 2.05 -2.05
C VAL A 40 10.11 1.81 -2.49
N GLU A 41 10.59 2.64 -3.41
CA GLU A 41 11.96 2.62 -3.90
C GLU A 41 12.61 3.98 -3.57
N GLY A 42 13.42 4.00 -2.51
CA GLY A 42 13.98 5.25 -1.97
C GLY A 42 12.89 6.14 -1.37
N GLU A 43 12.65 7.28 -2.01
CA GLU A 43 11.66 8.30 -1.59
C GLU A 43 10.42 8.31 -2.50
N THR A 44 10.25 7.31 -3.36
CA THR A 44 9.15 7.21 -4.31
C THR A 44 8.26 6.01 -4.04
N VAL A 45 6.95 6.23 -4.00
CA VAL A 45 5.92 5.19 -3.92
C VAL A 45 5.47 4.81 -5.33
N LEU A 46 5.51 3.53 -5.63
CA LEU A 46 5.19 2.94 -6.92
C LEU A 46 4.01 1.98 -6.77
N ALA A 47 3.09 2.01 -7.73
CA ALA A 47 2.03 1.01 -7.87
C ALA A 47 2.52 -0.12 -8.79
N GLU A 48 2.88 -1.26 -8.20
CA GLU A 48 3.34 -2.43 -8.93
C GLU A 48 2.14 -3.33 -9.27
N PRO A 49 1.90 -3.66 -10.55
CA PRO A 49 0.81 -4.55 -10.95
C PRO A 49 1.15 -6.01 -10.62
N LYS A 50 0.14 -6.87 -10.56
CA LYS A 50 0.28 -8.33 -10.34
C LYS A 50 1.31 -9.05 -11.24
N GLY A 51 1.58 -8.52 -12.44
CA GLY A 51 2.59 -9.08 -13.35
C GLY A 51 4.04 -8.73 -13.00
N SER A 52 4.28 -7.87 -12.01
CA SER A 52 5.60 -7.42 -11.63
C SER A 52 6.29 -8.43 -10.69
N PRO A 53 7.60 -8.69 -10.84
CA PRO A 53 8.34 -9.54 -9.90
C PRO A 53 8.39 -8.96 -8.48
N ARG A 54 8.08 -7.66 -8.31
CA ARG A 54 8.04 -6.96 -7.02
C ARG A 54 6.68 -7.05 -6.34
N PHE A 55 5.63 -7.46 -7.05
CA PHE A 55 4.25 -7.51 -6.54
C PHE A 55 4.10 -8.30 -5.22
N PRO A 56 4.72 -9.49 -5.06
CA PRO A 56 4.60 -10.25 -3.81
C PRO A 56 5.29 -9.58 -2.60
N TYR A 57 6.12 -8.57 -2.86
CA TYR A 57 6.88 -7.84 -1.85
C TYR A 57 6.35 -6.42 -1.63
N GLY A 58 5.18 -6.10 -2.18
CA GLY A 58 4.52 -4.82 -1.95
C GLY A 58 3.54 -4.87 -0.78
N THR A 59 3.22 -3.69 -0.24
CA THR A 59 2.17 -3.49 0.75
C THR A 59 0.83 -3.30 0.05
N PHE A 60 -0.23 -3.87 0.60
CA PHE A 60 -1.59 -3.65 0.13
C PHE A 60 -2.56 -3.73 1.31
N CYS A 61 -3.77 -3.22 1.13
CA CYS A 61 -4.78 -3.25 2.16
C CYS A 61 -5.45 -4.64 2.16
N GLU A 62 -5.24 -5.41 3.23
CA GLU A 62 -5.95 -6.67 3.47
C GLU A 62 -7.30 -6.40 4.11
N LEU A 63 -8.37 -6.87 3.45
CA LEU A 63 -9.74 -6.76 3.92
C LEU A 63 -10.17 -8.07 4.57
N GLU A 64 -10.77 -7.99 5.77
CA GLU A 64 -11.39 -9.14 6.42
C GLU A 64 -12.72 -9.54 5.76
N GLU A 65 -13.44 -8.56 5.24
CA GLU A 65 -14.75 -8.72 4.61
C GLU A 65 -14.79 -8.08 3.22
N ALA A 66 -15.71 -8.56 2.37
CA ALA A 66 -15.85 -8.06 1.00
C ALA A 66 -16.56 -6.71 1.01
N LEU A 67 -15.79 -5.64 1.21
CA LEU A 67 -16.30 -4.28 1.11
C LEU A 67 -16.51 -3.90 -0.37
N THR A 68 -17.58 -3.14 -0.65
CA THR A 68 -17.88 -2.68 -2.01
C THR A 68 -18.23 -1.19 -2.04
N GLY A 69 -17.95 -0.54 -3.18
CA GLY A 69 -18.30 0.86 -3.41
C GLY A 69 -17.70 1.80 -2.35
N ASN A 70 -18.57 2.60 -1.73
CA ASN A 70 -18.18 3.67 -0.80
C ASN A 70 -17.55 3.14 0.49
N GLU A 71 -17.92 1.95 0.95
CA GLU A 71 -17.38 1.36 2.18
C GLU A 71 -15.92 0.98 2.00
N LEU A 72 -15.60 0.42 0.83
CA LEU A 72 -14.23 0.09 0.46
C LEU A 72 -13.38 1.35 0.34
N GLU A 73 -13.90 2.38 -0.33
CA GLU A 73 -13.19 3.65 -0.46
C GLU A 73 -12.91 4.30 0.90
N ALA A 74 -13.92 4.38 1.78
CA ALA A 74 -13.75 4.91 3.13
C ALA A 74 -12.73 4.10 3.95
N HIS A 75 -12.74 2.77 3.81
CA HIS A 75 -11.75 1.90 4.45
C HIS A 75 -10.34 2.16 3.94
N MET A 76 -10.15 2.30 2.62
CA MET A 76 -8.84 2.63 2.04
C MET A 76 -8.30 3.97 2.53
N TRP A 77 -9.16 5.00 2.59
CA TRP A 77 -8.79 6.30 3.15
C TRP A 77 -8.44 6.21 4.64
N HIS A 78 -9.16 5.39 5.40
CA HIS A 78 -8.87 5.15 6.80
C HIS A 78 -7.54 4.42 6.99
N TRP A 79 -7.28 3.37 6.21
CA TRP A 79 -6.02 2.60 6.23
C TRP A 79 -4.80 3.49 5.94
N LEU A 80 -4.93 4.42 4.99
CA LEU A 80 -3.87 5.38 4.69
C LEU A 80 -3.69 6.44 5.80
N ARG A 81 -4.79 7.06 6.24
CA ARG A 81 -4.74 8.19 7.19
C ARG A 81 -4.50 7.79 8.64
N SER A 82 -4.87 6.59 9.02
CA SER A 82 -4.57 6.03 10.35
C SER A 82 -3.07 5.80 10.55
N GLY A 83 -2.30 5.73 9.45
CA GLY A 83 -0.89 5.40 9.45
C GLY A 83 -0.61 3.90 9.33
N GLU A 84 -1.65 3.06 9.28
CA GLU A 84 -1.48 1.61 9.15
C GLU A 84 -0.72 1.23 7.88
N ALA A 85 -1.02 1.86 6.74
CA ALA A 85 -0.30 1.64 5.49
C ALA A 85 1.21 1.94 5.63
N TYR A 86 1.55 3.00 6.37
CA TYR A 86 2.94 3.39 6.61
C TYR A 86 3.63 2.46 7.60
N ASP A 87 2.94 2.02 8.65
CA ASP A 87 3.47 1.04 9.61
C ASP A 87 3.73 -0.32 8.96
N GLN A 88 2.87 -0.77 8.05
CA GLN A 88 3.10 -1.97 7.24
C GLN A 88 4.34 -1.83 6.35
N PHE A 89 4.50 -0.68 5.68
CA PHE A 89 5.69 -0.35 4.91
C PHE A 89 6.97 -0.38 5.77
N LEU A 90 6.91 0.22 6.97
CA LEU A 90 8.03 0.20 7.92
C LEU A 90 8.35 -1.23 8.35
N GLY A 91 7.34 -2.04 8.70
CA GLY A 91 7.51 -3.43 9.10
C GLY A 91 8.19 -4.29 8.03
N MET A 92 7.81 -4.10 6.77
CA MET A 92 8.45 -4.78 5.62
C MET A 92 9.90 -4.35 5.40
N ASN A 93 10.22 -3.07 5.59
CA ASN A 93 11.58 -2.59 5.46
C ASN A 93 12.45 -3.01 6.66
N VAL A 94 11.93 -2.97 7.88
CA VAL A 94 12.66 -3.39 9.08
C VAL A 94 12.97 -4.89 9.06
N CYS A 95 12.06 -5.74 8.57
CA CYS A 95 12.36 -7.17 8.36
C CYS A 95 13.47 -7.42 7.33
N ARG A 96 13.75 -6.45 6.44
CA ARG A 96 14.81 -6.54 5.43
C ARG A 96 16.19 -6.16 5.96
N PHE A 97 16.27 -5.46 7.09
CA PHE A 97 17.53 -5.00 7.72
C PHE A 97 17.87 -5.75 9.02
N GLY A 98 17.07 -6.77 9.40
CA GLY A 98 17.20 -7.53 10.65
C GLY A 98 17.96 -8.86 10.56
N CYS A 99 18.80 -9.08 9.55
CA CYS A 99 19.69 -10.26 9.47
C CYS A 99 21.13 -9.84 9.14
#